data_AF-A0A1R0KYR7-F1
#
_entry.id   AF-A0A1R0KYR7-F1
#
_cell.length_a   1.000
_cell.length_b   1.000
_cell.length_c   1.000
_cell.angle_alpha   90.00
_cell.angle_beta   90.00
_cell.angle_gamma   90.00
#
_symmetry.space_group_name_H-M   'P 1'
#
loop_
_entity.id
_entity.type
_entity.pdbx_description
1 polymer ?
#
loop_
_entity_poly.entity_id
_entity_poly.type
_entity_poly.pdbx_seq_one_letter_code
_entity_poly.pdbx_strand_id
1 'polypeptide(L)'
;MTRRFDPEQIAALAKKVGGLKDGYSKTSTDLGNGDPGGAYGDLGNAANSGKTTQKFYSSVNAEMAAAAKLVDAASQALANAAERMRNDEAEGVRILGNGKRERD
;
A
#
# COMPACT_ATOMS: atom_id res chain seq x y z
N MET A 1 31.08 -6.38 -8.49
CA MET A 1 29.75 -6.01 -9.03
C MET A 1 28.91 -5.48 -7.88
N THR A 2 28.66 -4.17 -7.83
CA THR A 2 27.69 -3.59 -6.91
C THR A 2 26.29 -3.88 -7.44
N ARG A 3 25.45 -4.54 -6.64
CA ARG A 3 24.06 -4.82 -7.00
C ARG A 3 23.34 -3.50 -7.21
N ARG A 4 22.67 -3.34 -8.35
CA ARG A 4 21.88 -2.15 -8.66
C ARG A 4 20.62 -2.07 -7.78
N PHE A 5 20.12 -3.22 -7.31
CA PHE A 5 18.99 -3.33 -6.39
C PHE A 5 19.21 -4.51 -5.41
N ASP A 6 19.10 -4.23 -4.12
CA ASP A 6 19.28 -5.20 -3.03
C ASP A 6 17.91 -5.75 -2.58
N PRO A 7 17.70 -7.08 -2.56
CA PRO A 7 16.44 -7.68 -2.10
C PRO A 7 16.00 -7.22 -0.71
N GLU A 8 16.94 -6.94 0.20
CA GLU A 8 16.61 -6.45 1.54
C GLU A 8 16.09 -5.01 1.50
N GLN A 9 16.64 -4.16 0.63
CA GLN A 9 16.16 -2.80 0.43
C GLN A 9 14.77 -2.78 -0.21
N ILE A 10 14.49 -3.69 -1.14
CA ILE A 10 13.15 -3.84 -1.75
C ILE A 10 12.15 -4.35 -0.70
N ALA A 11 12.52 -5.32 0.13
CA ALA A 11 11.66 -5.80 1.22
C ALA A 11 11.40 -4.72 2.28
N ALA A 12 12.40 -3.89 2.60
CA ALA A 12 12.23 -2.74 3.48
C ALA A 12 11.30 -1.68 2.88
N LEU A 13 11.39 -1.43 1.56
CA LEU A 13 10.47 -0.57 0.84
C LEU A 13 9.04 -1.13 0.86
N ALA A 14 8.88 -2.44 0.63
CA ALA A 14 7.57 -3.10 0.73
C ALA A 14 6.92 -2.85 2.09
N LYS A 15 7.66 -3.01 3.20
CA LYS A 15 7.14 -2.71 4.55
C LYS A 15 6.74 -1.24 4.72
N LYS A 16 7.56 -0.31 4.23
CA LYS A 16 7.25 1.14 4.29
C LYS A 16 6.00 1.47 3.49
N VAL A 17 5.87 0.89 2.29
CA VAL A 17 4.69 1.05 1.42
C VAL A 17 3.47 0.42 2.10
N GLY A 18 3.57 -0.80 2.62
CA GLY A 18 2.50 -1.43 3.39
C GLY A 18 2.01 -0.59 4.56
N GLY A 19 2.91 0.07 5.29
CA GLY A 19 2.55 0.98 6.39
C GLY A 19 1.75 2.22 5.97
N LEU A 20 1.80 2.65 4.70
CA LEU A 20 0.95 3.75 4.21
C LEU A 20 -0.53 3.36 4.21
N LYS A 21 -0.85 2.06 4.07
CA LYS A 21 -2.23 1.54 4.19
C LYS A 21 -2.87 1.95 5.50
N ASP A 22 -2.14 1.80 6.61
CA ASP A 22 -2.62 2.16 7.95
C ASP A 22 -2.88 3.66 8.05
N GLY A 23 -2.06 4.48 7.40
CA GLY A 23 -2.26 5.92 7.28
C GLY A 23 -3.56 6.28 6.55
N TYR A 24 -3.85 5.64 5.42
CA TYR A 24 -5.11 5.84 4.69
C TYR A 24 -6.33 5.36 5.49
N SER A 25 -6.25 4.19 6.13
CA SER A 25 -7.33 3.66 6.97
C SER A 25 -7.60 4.54 8.19
N LYS A 26 -6.54 5.03 8.85
CA LYS A 26 -6.67 5.97 9.96
C LYS A 26 -7.26 7.30 9.51
N THR A 27 -6.75 7.87 8.42
CA THR A 27 -7.28 9.14 7.88
C THR A 27 -8.75 9.02 7.51
N SER A 28 -9.18 7.91 6.92
CA SER A 28 -10.60 7.65 6.63
C SER A 28 -11.45 7.54 7.88
N THR A 29 -10.92 6.94 8.95
CA THR A 29 -11.59 6.85 10.25
C THR A 29 -11.71 8.23 10.90
N ASP A 30 -10.62 9.00 10.91
CA ASP A 30 -10.54 10.34 11.50
C ASP A 30 -11.44 11.34 10.74
N LEU A 31 -11.61 11.18 9.42
CA LEU A 31 -12.57 11.97 8.64
C LEU A 31 -14.03 11.68 9.02
N GLY A 32 -14.32 10.47 9.51
CA GLY A 32 -15.67 10.00 9.79
C GLY A 32 -16.54 9.89 8.52
N ASN A 33 -17.85 9.77 8.71
CA ASN A 33 -18.83 9.65 7.62
C ASN A 33 -19.30 11.02 7.08
N GLY A 34 -18.76 12.13 7.60
CA GLY A 34 -19.19 13.49 7.27
C GLY A 34 -20.65 13.76 7.60
N ASP A 35 -21.23 13.01 8.54
CA ASP A 35 -22.58 13.26 9.03
C ASP A 35 -22.56 14.58 9.81
N PRO A 36 -23.24 15.64 9.31
CA PRO A 36 -23.30 16.91 10.01
C PRO A 36 -24.26 16.87 11.20
N GLY A 37 -24.97 15.77 11.43
CA GLY A 37 -26.02 15.66 12.44
C GLY A 37 -27.08 16.75 12.23
N GLY A 38 -27.38 17.48 13.31
CA GLY A 38 -28.30 18.62 13.28
C GLY A 38 -27.67 19.95 12.85
N ALA A 39 -26.39 19.99 12.46
CA ALA A 39 -25.68 21.26 12.24
C ALA A 39 -26.26 22.12 11.11
N TYR A 40 -26.88 21.49 10.10
CA TYR A 40 -27.58 22.21 9.05
C TYR A 40 -29.07 22.47 9.39
N GLY A 41 -29.62 21.92 10.46
CA GLY A 41 -31.04 22.06 10.80
C GLY A 41 -32.00 21.48 9.75
N ASP A 42 -33.31 21.61 10.00
CA ASP A 42 -34.36 20.94 9.22
C ASP A 42 -34.91 21.76 8.04
N LEU A 43 -34.39 22.97 7.81
CA LEU A 43 -34.81 23.80 6.68
C LEU A 43 -34.34 23.16 5.37
N GLY A 44 -35.23 23.04 4.37
CA GLY A 44 -35.00 22.26 3.15
C GLY A 44 -33.68 22.56 2.39
N ASN A 45 -33.26 23.82 2.34
CA ASN A 45 -31.98 24.21 1.73
C ASN A 45 -30.77 23.72 2.53
N ALA A 46 -30.87 23.73 3.84
CA ALA A 46 -29.79 23.35 4.72
C ALA A 46 -29.70 21.82 4.89
N ALA A 47 -30.84 21.11 4.92
CA ALA A 47 -30.87 19.65 4.81
C ALA A 47 -30.21 19.14 3.52
N ASN A 48 -30.36 19.87 2.40
CA ASN A 48 -29.66 19.55 1.15
C ASN A 48 -28.14 19.81 1.24
N SER A 49 -27.71 20.87 1.93
CA SER A 49 -26.29 21.08 2.22
C SER A 49 -25.72 19.93 3.05
N GLY A 50 -26.46 19.45 4.06
CA GLY A 50 -26.02 18.32 4.89
C GLY A 50 -25.81 17.03 4.10
N LYS A 51 -26.74 16.68 3.21
CA LYS A 51 -26.59 15.53 2.29
C LYS A 51 -25.39 15.68 1.35
N THR A 52 -25.15 16.90 0.87
CA THR A 52 -24.02 17.19 -0.03
C THR A 52 -22.69 17.00 0.68
N THR A 53 -22.58 17.52 1.90
CA THR A 53 -21.41 17.34 2.77
C THR A 53 -21.19 15.85 3.06
N GLN A 54 -22.21 15.13 3.53
CA GLN A 54 -22.10 13.70 3.82
C GLN A 54 -21.65 12.90 2.58
N LYS A 55 -22.20 13.20 1.40
CA LYS A 55 -21.80 12.58 0.14
C LYS A 55 -20.34 12.87 -0.21
N PHE A 56 -19.88 14.10 -0.02
CA PHE A 56 -18.48 14.48 -0.25
C PHE A 56 -17.53 13.64 0.61
N TYR A 57 -17.78 13.55 1.93
CA TYR A 57 -16.96 12.75 2.84
C TYR A 57 -17.00 11.25 2.49
N SER A 58 -18.18 10.72 2.14
CA SER A 58 -18.30 9.34 1.67
C SER A 58 -17.47 9.07 0.41
N SER A 59 -17.43 10.01 -0.55
CA SER A 59 -16.61 9.89 -1.75
C SER A 59 -15.12 9.95 -1.42
N VAL A 60 -14.69 10.86 -0.54
CA VAL A 60 -13.29 10.93 -0.08
C VAL A 60 -12.87 9.62 0.58
N ASN A 61 -13.70 9.05 1.44
CA ASN A 61 -13.41 7.75 2.07
C ASN A 61 -13.30 6.61 1.07
N ALA A 62 -14.11 6.62 0.00
CA ALA A 62 -14.00 5.62 -1.07
C ALA A 62 -12.65 5.72 -1.79
N GLU A 63 -12.18 6.93 -2.09
CA GLU A 63 -10.86 7.16 -2.69
C GLU A 63 -9.72 6.74 -1.75
N MET A 64 -9.82 7.06 -0.45
CA MET A 64 -8.85 6.59 0.54
C MET A 64 -8.79 5.06 0.62
N ALA A 65 -9.93 4.38 0.54
CA ALA A 65 -10.00 2.92 0.51
C ALA A 65 -9.39 2.33 -0.77
N ALA A 66 -9.58 2.99 -1.91
CA ALA A 66 -8.95 2.60 -3.17
C ALA A 66 -7.42 2.77 -3.10
N ALA A 67 -6.93 3.90 -2.58
CA ALA A 67 -5.51 4.15 -2.36
C ALA A 67 -4.89 3.11 -1.42
N ALA A 68 -5.56 2.78 -0.31
CA ALA A 68 -5.12 1.74 0.62
C ALA A 68 -4.95 0.37 -0.05
N LYS A 69 -5.88 -0.01 -0.94
CA LYS A 69 -5.79 -1.26 -1.72
C LYS A 69 -4.63 -1.24 -2.72
N LEU A 70 -4.43 -0.13 -3.43
CA LEU A 70 -3.33 0.01 -4.39
C LEU A 70 -1.96 -0.14 -3.70
N VAL A 71 -1.82 0.51 -2.54
CA VAL A 71 -0.61 0.48 -1.73
C VAL A 71 -0.34 -0.92 -1.16
N ASP A 72 -1.38 -1.62 -0.71
CA ASP A 72 -1.27 -3.02 -0.27
C ASP A 72 -0.80 -3.94 -1.41
N ALA A 73 -1.42 -3.81 -2.60
CA ALA A 73 -1.01 -4.56 -3.78
C ALA A 73 0.43 -4.26 -4.20
N ALA A 74 0.85 -2.99 -4.15
CA ALA A 74 2.22 -2.58 -4.44
C ALA A 74 3.22 -3.16 -3.43
N SER A 75 2.88 -3.15 -2.14
CA SER A 75 3.68 -3.78 -1.08
C SER A 75 3.86 -5.28 -1.34
N GLN A 76 2.78 -6.00 -1.66
CA GLN A 76 2.83 -7.42 -1.98
C GLN A 76 3.66 -7.71 -3.23
N ALA A 77 3.51 -6.91 -4.28
CA ALA A 77 4.31 -7.05 -5.51
C ALA A 77 5.81 -6.86 -5.23
N LEU A 78 6.18 -5.85 -4.42
CA LEU A 78 7.56 -5.61 -4.01
C LEU A 78 8.11 -6.76 -3.16
N ALA A 79 7.34 -7.28 -2.20
CA ALA A 79 7.74 -8.44 -1.39
C ALA A 79 7.99 -9.68 -2.25
N ASN A 80 7.07 -9.97 -3.18
CA ASN A 80 7.22 -11.09 -4.14
C ASN A 80 8.44 -10.91 -5.04
N ALA A 81 8.72 -9.69 -5.51
CA ALA A 81 9.92 -9.41 -6.30
C ALA A 81 11.20 -9.64 -5.48
N ALA A 82 11.24 -9.20 -4.22
CA ALA A 82 12.38 -9.43 -3.33
C ALA A 82 12.60 -10.92 -3.02
N GLU A 83 11.55 -11.72 -2.91
CA GLU A 83 11.67 -13.18 -2.77
C GLU A 83 12.20 -13.85 -4.03
N ARG A 84 11.67 -13.50 -5.21
CA ARG A 84 12.18 -14.03 -6.49
C ARG A 84 13.66 -13.73 -6.67
N MET A 85 14.08 -12.49 -6.40
CA MET A 85 15.49 -12.11 -6.50
C MET A 85 16.39 -12.93 -5.55
N ARG A 86 15.91 -13.27 -4.35
CA ARG A 86 16.66 -14.13 -3.41
C ARG A 86 16.77 -15.57 -3.93
N ASN A 87 15.71 -16.11 -4.52
CA ASN A 87 15.69 -17.47 -5.04
C ASN A 87 16.56 -17.60 -6.30
N ASP A 88 16.45 -16.66 -7.24
CA ASP A 88 17.28 -16.62 -8.46
C ASP A 88 18.77 -16.52 -8.11
N GLU A 89 19.12 -15.77 -7.06
CA GLU A 89 20.48 -15.67 -6.57
C GLU A 89 20.97 -16.99 -5.94
N ALA A 90 20.16 -17.62 -5.10
CA ALA A 90 20.51 -18.90 -4.49
C ALA A 90 20.73 -19.99 -5.55
N GLU A 91 19.93 -19.99 -6.61
CA GLU A 91 20.08 -20.92 -7.74
C GLU A 91 21.32 -20.61 -8.59
N GLY A 92 21.59 -19.34 -8.88
CA GLY A 92 22.82 -18.90 -9.54
C GLY A 92 24.09 -19.26 -8.76
N VAL A 93 24.09 -19.06 -7.44
CA VAL A 93 25.20 -19.47 -6.55
C VAL A 93 25.35 -21.00 -6.52
N ARG A 94 24.25 -21.77 -6.54
CA ARG A 94 24.32 -23.23 -6.59
C ARG A 94 24.92 -23.73 -7.90
N ILE A 95 24.55 -23.13 -9.03
CA ILE A 95 25.06 -23.49 -10.35
C ILE A 95 26.54 -23.07 -10.51
N LEU A 96 26.88 -21.83 -10.17
CA LEU A 96 28.25 -21.29 -10.26
C LEU A 96 29.19 -21.89 -9.21
N GLY A 97 28.70 -22.20 -8.02
CA GLY A 97 29.44 -22.84 -6.93
C GLY A 97 29.71 -24.32 -7.17
N ASN A 98 28.83 -25.02 -7.89
CA ASN A 98 29.06 -26.40 -8.32
C ASN A 98 29.95 -26.50 -9.57
N GLY A 99 30.19 -25.40 -10.30
CA GLY A 99 31.09 -25.36 -11.46
C GLY A 99 32.59 -25.30 -11.14
N LYS A 100 32.99 -25.29 -9.85
CA LYS A 100 34.39 -25.20 -9.39
C LYS A 100 34.96 -26.51 -8.81
N ARG A 101 34.51 -27.66 -9.32
CA ARG A 101 35.15 -28.96 -9.01
C ARG A 101 35.25 -29.85 -10.24
N GLU A 102 36.07 -29.48 -11.21
CA GLU A 102 36.74 -30.38 -12.16
C GLU A 102 37.93 -29.58 -12.74
N ARG A 103 39.21 -29.95 -12.70
CA ARG A 103 39.99 -31.12 -12.24
C ARG A 103 41.45 -30.64 -12.02
N ASP A 104 42.16 -31.32 -11.13
CA ASP A 104 43.62 -31.45 -11.16
C ASP A 104 44.10 -32.17 -12.45
#